data_AF-A0A6I2WZA5-F1
#
_entry.id   AF-A0A6I2WZA5-F1
#
_cell.length_a   1.000
_cell.length_b   1.000
_cell.length_c   1.000
_cell.angle_alpha   90.00
_cell.angle_beta   90.00
_cell.angle_gamma   90.00
#
_symmetry.space_group_name_H-M   'P 1'
#
loop_
_entity.id
_entity.type
_entity.pdbx_description
1 polymer ?
#
loop_
_entity_poly.entity_id
_entity_poly.type
_entity_poly.pdbx_seq_one_letter_code
_entity_poly.pdbx_strand_id
1 'polypeptide(L)'
;MANQLTVVVDPLCTAIPSFLLSVPFLYLIGESRTRFVGRIATFFVVMSVVNAARLIVGLWAYDRGTSWLVSHEIAYGIFYAIWAIYILSLHKLKVPRTHQLAI
;
A
#
# COMPACT_ATOMS: atom_id res chain seq x y z
N MET A 1 12.17 -26.68 -25.04
CA MET A 1 12.71 -25.32 -25.14
C MET A 1 12.04 -24.50 -24.06
N ALA A 2 12.78 -24.03 -23.06
CA ALA A 2 12.20 -23.22 -21.99
C ALA A 2 11.99 -21.81 -22.54
N ASN A 3 10.74 -21.41 -22.78
CA ASN A 3 10.41 -20.01 -23.03
C ASN A 3 10.81 -19.23 -21.77
N GLN A 4 11.91 -18.49 -21.84
CA GLN A 4 12.22 -17.48 -20.82
C GLN A 4 11.12 -16.41 -20.90
N LEU A 5 10.15 -16.51 -20.00
CA LEU A 5 9.17 -15.46 -19.79
C LEU A 5 9.91 -14.30 -19.11
N THR A 6 10.31 -13.29 -19.88
CA THR A 6 10.79 -12.04 -19.33
C THR A 6 9.62 -11.36 -18.61
N VAL A 7 9.54 -11.53 -17.29
CA VAL A 7 8.65 -10.75 -16.43
C VAL A 7 9.17 -9.32 -16.43
N VAL A 8 8.56 -8.47 -17.25
CA VAL A 8 8.83 -7.03 -17.23
C VAL A 8 8.18 -6.47 -15.97
N VAL A 9 9.00 -6.12 -14.98
CA VAL A 9 8.55 -5.47 -13.75
C VAL A 9 8.46 -3.97 -14.02
N ASP A 10 7.27 -3.50 -14.36
CA ASP A 10 6.99 -2.07 -14.47
C ASP A 10 7.06 -1.43 -13.06
N PRO A 11 7.51 -0.18 -12.88
CA PRO A 11 7.33 0.53 -11.61
C PRO A 11 5.87 0.61 -11.15
N LEU A 12 4.89 0.51 -12.06
CA LEU A 12 3.48 0.31 -11.74
C LEU A 12 3.20 -1.06 -11.10
N CYS A 13 4.12 -2.01 -11.17
CA CYS A 13 4.08 -3.25 -10.37
C CYS A 13 4.58 -3.02 -8.94
N THR A 14 4.86 -1.79 -8.51
CA THR A 14 5.33 -1.50 -7.14
C THR A 14 4.35 -0.58 -6.43
N ALA A 15 4.24 -0.75 -5.11
CA ALA A 15 3.41 0.12 -4.28
C ALA A 15 4.02 1.53 -4.04
N ILE A 16 5.06 1.93 -4.77
CA ILE A 16 5.78 3.21 -4.59
C ILE A 16 4.84 4.42 -4.79
N PRO A 17 4.01 4.50 -5.84
CA PRO A 17 3.09 5.64 -6.00
C PRO A 17 2.13 5.78 -4.82
N SER A 18 1.57 4.65 -4.35
CA SER A 18 0.67 4.61 -3.20
C SER A 18 1.37 5.05 -1.91
N PHE A 19 2.63 4.64 -1.71
CA PHE A 19 3.44 5.10 -0.59
C PHE A 19 3.62 6.61 -0.62
N LEU A 20 4.06 7.18 -1.74
CA LEU A 20 4.29 8.62 -1.88
C LEU A 20 3.01 9.43 -1.68
N LEU A 21 1.88 8.97 -2.22
CA LEU A 21 0.58 9.59 -2.00
C LEU A 21 0.15 9.56 -0.53
N SER A 22 0.63 8.59 0.25
CA SER A 22 0.30 8.46 1.68
C SER A 22 1.12 9.38 2.58
N VAL A 23 2.33 9.80 2.16
CA VAL A 23 3.26 10.58 2.98
C VAL A 23 2.64 11.86 3.58
N PRO A 24 1.90 12.69 2.82
CA PRO A 24 1.26 13.89 3.37
C PRO A 24 0.23 13.57 4.47
N PHE A 25 -0.43 12.42 4.38
CA PHE A 25 -1.47 12.02 5.34
C PHE A 25 -0.87 11.53 6.67
N LEU A 26 0.36 11.02 6.64
CA LEU A 26 1.11 10.58 7.83
C LEU A 26 1.63 11.75 8.67
N TYR A 27 1.69 12.96 8.11
CA TYR A 27 2.08 14.15 8.87
C TYR A 27 0.97 14.58 9.82
N LEU A 28 1.32 14.71 11.11
CA LEU A 28 0.47 15.29 12.14
C LEU A 28 0.98 16.67 12.54
N ILE A 29 0.05 17.62 12.68
CA ILE A 29 0.37 18.99 13.10
C ILE A 29 0.96 18.95 14.52
N GLY A 30 2.09 19.63 14.73
CA GLY A 30 2.79 19.68 16.02
C GLY A 30 3.75 18.52 16.30
N GLU A 31 3.94 17.59 15.34
CA GLU A 31 4.87 16.48 15.50
C GLU A 31 6.33 16.88 15.21
N SER A 32 7.27 16.38 16.03
CA SER A 32 8.72 16.53 15.79
C SER A 32 9.18 15.83 14.50
N ARG A 33 10.16 16.40 13.79
CA ARG A 33 10.73 15.83 12.56
C ARG A 33 11.17 14.36 12.72
N THR A 34 11.82 14.01 13.83
CA THR A 34 12.32 12.64 14.07
C THR A 34 11.19 11.61 14.15
N ARG A 35 10.09 11.94 14.85
CA ARG A 35 8.92 11.05 14.94
C ARG A 35 8.20 10.90 13.60
N PHE A 36 8.10 11.99 12.83
CA PHE A 36 7.54 11.95 11.47
C PHE A 36 8.35 11.06 10.54
N VAL A 37 9.69 11.22 10.52
CA VAL A 37 10.59 10.35 9.74
C VAL A 37 10.47 8.89 10.19
N GLY A 38 10.39 8.63 11.50
CA GLY A 38 10.18 7.28 12.04
C GLY A 38 8.87 6.64 11.57
N ARG A 39 7.78 7.41 11.46
CA ARG A 39 6.51 6.92 10.89
C ARG A 39 6.63 6.63 9.41
N ILE A 40 7.24 7.53 8.64
CA ILE A 40 7.47 7.29 7.20
C ILE A 40 8.29 6.03 6.99
N ALA A 41 9.38 5.86 7.74
CA ALA A 41 10.24 4.68 7.65
C ALA A 41 9.47 3.40 8.03
N THR A 42 8.74 3.42 9.14
CA THR A 42 7.89 2.28 9.55
C THR A 42 6.85 1.96 8.48
N PHE A 43 6.19 2.98 7.92
CA PHE A 43 5.20 2.81 6.87
C PHE A 43 5.81 2.25 5.58
N PHE A 44 7.01 2.71 5.21
CA PHE A 44 7.75 2.18 4.07
C PHE A 44 8.08 0.68 4.24
N VAL A 45 8.52 0.28 5.43
CA VAL A 45 8.82 -1.12 5.75
C VAL A 45 7.55 -1.96 5.65
N VAL A 46 6.43 -1.51 6.25
CA VAL A 46 5.14 -2.21 6.16
C VAL A 46 4.70 -2.37 4.70
N MET A 47 4.75 -1.31 3.91
CA MET A 47 4.39 -1.35 2.49
C MET A 47 5.31 -2.27 1.68
N SER A 48 6.60 -2.33 2.01
CA SER A 48 7.56 -3.24 1.38
C SER A 48 7.23 -4.71 1.67
N VAL A 49 6.90 -5.05 2.93
CA VAL A 49 6.48 -6.40 3.33
C VAL A 49 5.18 -6.79 2.62
N VAL A 50 4.20 -5.90 2.55
CA VAL A 50 2.94 -6.16 1.84
C VAL A 50 3.16 -6.35 0.35
N ASN A 51 4.02 -5.54 -0.28
CA ASN A 51 4.36 -5.67 -1.69
C ASN A 51 5.07 -7.01 -1.98
N ALA A 52 5.94 -7.47 -1.08
CA ALA A 52 6.59 -8.78 -1.17
C ALA A 52 5.57 -9.93 -1.02
N ALA A 53 4.68 -9.87 -0.02
CA ALA A 53 3.62 -10.86 0.16
C ALA A 53 2.71 -10.95 -1.07
N ARG A 54 2.35 -9.80 -1.65
CA ARG A 54 1.57 -9.72 -2.89
C ARG A 54 2.29 -10.41 -4.05
N LEU A 55 3.60 -10.20 -4.21
CA LEU A 55 4.40 -10.85 -5.23
C LEU A 55 4.41 -12.38 -5.05
N ILE A 56 4.57 -12.86 -3.81
CA ILE A 56 4.52 -14.30 -3.49
C ILE A 56 3.17 -14.90 -3.88
N VAL A 57 2.05 -14.24 -3.53
CA VAL A 57 0.71 -14.69 -3.90
C VAL A 57 0.51 -14.71 -5.43
N GLY A 58 0.99 -13.69 -6.12
CA GLY A 58 0.94 -13.61 -7.59
C GLY A 58 1.71 -14.75 -8.26
N LEU A 59 2.93 -15.01 -7.79
CA LEU A 59 3.77 -16.12 -8.30
C LEU A 59 3.15 -17.49 -7.99
N TRP A 60 2.58 -17.66 -6.80
CA TRP A 60 1.91 -18.90 -6.41
C TRP A 60 0.65 -19.18 -7.26
N ALA A 61 -0.12 -18.15 -7.61
CA ALA A 61 -1.26 -18.31 -8.50
C ALA A 61 -0.84 -18.58 -9.95
N TYR A 62 0.28 -17.97 -10.39
CA TYR A 62 0.90 -18.23 -11.69
C TYR A 62 1.35 -19.69 -11.83
N ASP A 63 2.02 -20.23 -10.81
CA ASP A 63 2.47 -21.63 -10.75
C ASP A 63 1.32 -22.65 -10.85
N ARG A 64 0.10 -22.22 -10.47
CA ARG A 64 -1.14 -23.02 -10.59
C ARG A 64 -1.85 -22.89 -11.93
N GLY A 65 -1.20 -22.28 -12.92
CA GLY A 65 -1.70 -22.15 -14.29
C GLY A 65 -2.54 -20.90 -14.55
N THR A 66 -2.60 -19.95 -13.60
CA THR A 66 -3.22 -18.65 -13.86
C THR A 66 -2.26 -17.78 -14.68
N SER A 67 -2.76 -16.97 -15.62
CA SER A 67 -1.86 -16.05 -16.34
C SER A 67 -1.29 -15.00 -15.38
N TRP A 68 -0.03 -14.62 -15.59
CA TRP A 68 0.67 -13.65 -14.73
C TRP A 68 -0.14 -12.36 -14.60
N LEU A 69 -0.71 -11.87 -15.71
CA LEU A 69 -1.52 -10.66 -15.74
C LEU A 69 -2.74 -10.78 -14.80
N VAL A 70 -3.48 -11.89 -14.85
CA VAL A 70 -4.66 -12.07 -13.98
C VAL A 70 -4.26 -12.20 -12.51
N SER A 71 -3.25 -13.01 -12.20
CA SER A 71 -2.75 -13.17 -10.82
C SER A 71 -2.22 -11.86 -10.24
N HIS A 72 -1.48 -11.11 -11.06
CA HIS A 72 -0.93 -9.83 -10.69
C HIS A 72 -2.04 -8.81 -10.42
N GLU A 73 -2.99 -8.63 -11.34
CA GLU A 73 -4.07 -7.65 -11.22
C GLU A 73 -4.99 -7.92 -10.01
N ILE A 74 -5.33 -9.19 -9.74
CA ILE A 74 -6.15 -9.54 -8.56
C ILE A 74 -5.42 -9.17 -7.28
N ALA A 75 -4.14 -9.52 -7.16
CA ALA A 75 -3.34 -9.19 -6.00
C ALA A 75 -3.14 -7.66 -5.86
N TYR A 76 -3.04 -6.95 -6.98
CA TYR A 76 -2.97 -5.48 -7.06
C TYR A 76 -4.27 -4.83 -6.58
N GLY A 77 -5.42 -5.34 -7.02
CA GLY A 77 -6.75 -4.85 -6.63
C GLY A 77 -7.04 -5.02 -5.14
N ILE A 78 -6.72 -6.19 -4.56
CA ILE A 78 -6.87 -6.44 -3.12
C ILE A 78 -6.01 -5.46 -2.32
N PHE A 79 -4.77 -5.26 -2.75
CA PHE A 79 -3.85 -4.33 -2.12
C PHE A 79 -4.41 -2.89 -2.09
N TYR A 80 -4.91 -2.39 -3.23
CA TYR A 80 -5.49 -1.05 -3.27
C TYR A 80 -6.76 -0.90 -2.47
N ALA A 81 -7.61 -1.93 -2.40
CA ALA A 81 -8.80 -1.90 -1.57
C ALA A 81 -8.44 -1.70 -0.09
N ILE A 82 -7.46 -2.47 0.40
CA ILE A 82 -6.97 -2.35 1.79
C ILE A 82 -6.33 -0.97 2.02
N TRP A 83 -5.50 -0.52 1.08
CA TRP A 83 -4.84 0.79 1.16
C TRP A 83 -5.85 1.95 1.17
N ALA A 84 -6.89 1.90 0.32
CA ALA A 84 -7.94 2.91 0.29
C ALA A 84 -8.71 2.95 1.62
N ILE A 85 -9.04 1.79 2.22
CA ILE A 85 -9.66 1.72 3.54
C ILE A 85 -8.75 2.34 4.62
N TYR A 86 -7.45 2.06 4.57
CA TYR A 86 -6.47 2.63 5.50
C TYR A 86 -6.42 4.17 5.41
N ILE A 87 -6.30 4.72 4.20
CA ILE A 87 -6.29 6.18 3.97
C ILE A 87 -7.60 6.82 4.44
N LEU A 88 -8.75 6.23 4.10
CA LEU A 88 -10.06 6.71 4.56
C LEU A 88 -10.17 6.69 6.09
N SER A 89 -9.56 5.70 6.75
CA SER A 89 -9.53 5.61 8.22
C SER A 89 -8.66 6.70 8.84
N LEU A 90 -7.52 7.04 8.24
CA LEU A 90 -6.69 8.17 8.66
C LEU A 90 -7.42 9.52 8.52
N HIS A 91 -8.22 9.68 7.46
CA HIS A 91 -9.04 10.87 7.27
C HIS A 91 -10.10 11.05 8.36
N LYS A 92 -10.78 9.96 8.78
CA LYS A 92 -11.77 10.02 9.87
C LYS A 92 -11.15 10.44 11.20
N LEU A 93 -9.87 10.17 11.44
CA LEU A 93 -9.15 10.60 12.63
C LEU A 93 -8.77 12.09 12.62
N LYS A 94 -8.78 12.75 11.45
CA LYS A 94 -8.46 14.18 11.30
C LYS A 94 -9.67 15.11 11.36
N VAL A 95 -10.91 14.58 11.35
CA VAL A 95 -12.11 15.40 11.59
C VAL A 95 -12.17 15.71 13.09
N PRO A 96 -12.04 16.98 13.51
CA PRO A 96 -12.29 17.35 14.89
C PRO A 96 -13.73 16.93 15.22
N ARG A 97 -13.94 16.15 16.28
CA ARG A 97 -15.28 16.02 16.87
C ARG A 97 -15.64 17.35 17.53
N THR A 98 -15.93 18.39 16.75
CA THR A 98 -16.47 19.67 17.22
C THR A 98 -17.99 19.63 17.38
N HIS A 99 -18.57 18.46 17.64
CA HIS A 99 -19.97 18.31 18.04
C HIS A 99 -20.07 17.50 19.32
N GLN A 100 -19.52 18.06 20.40
CA GLN A 100 -20.11 17.96 21.73
C GLN A 100 -20.33 19.39 22.22
N LEU A 101 -21.23 20.11 21.53
CA LEU A 101 -21.88 21.26 22.13
C LEU A 101 -22.84 20.70 23.18
N ALA A 102 -22.53 21.04 24.42
CA ALA A 102 -23.39 20.87 25.57
C ALA A 102 -24.82 21.36 25.26
N ILE A 103 -25.79 20.50 25.56
CA ILE A 103 -27.14 20.90 25.96
C ILE A 103 -27.41 20.14 27.25
#